data_AF-X1A446-F1
#
_entry.id   AF-X1A446-F1
#
_cell.length_a   1.000
_cell.length_b   1.000
_cell.length_c   1.000
_cell.angle_alpha   90.00
_cell.angle_beta   90.00
_cell.angle_gamma   90.00
#
_symmetry.space_group_name_H-M   'P 1'
#
loop_
_entity.id
_entity.type
_entity.pdbx_description
1 polymer ?
#
loop_
_entity_poly.entity_id
_entity_poly.type
_entity_poly.pdbx_seq_one_letter_code
_entity_poly.pdbx_strand_id
1 'polypeptide(L)' 'MEQLSKKVGQVRLPKLGIVRFTKSKELEGRIRHVTISKKCGEWYTASSCEVNRHIPKEITQSAIGIDRGIKTFAQCS' A
#
# COMPACT_ATOMS: atom_id res chain seq x y z
N MET A 1 -11.29 4.07 7.52
CA MET A 1 -10.25 4.27 8.56
C MET A 1 -10.20 5.74 8.86
N GLU A 2 -9.91 6.10 10.10
CA GLU A 2 -9.88 7.49 10.55
C GLU A 2 -8.51 7.81 11.13
N GLN A 3 -8.01 9.01 10.84
CA GLN A 3 -6.72 9.47 11.31
C GLN A 3 -6.89 10.23 12.63
N LEU A 4 -6.24 9.74 13.69
CA LEU A 4 -6.24 10.38 15.00
C LEU A 4 -5.03 11.31 15.18
N SER A 5 -3.88 10.93 14.63
CA SER A 5 -2.66 11.74 14.65
C SER A 5 -1.81 11.44 13.41
N LYS A 6 -0.66 12.11 13.27
CA LYS A 6 0.26 11.87 12.15
C LYS A 6 0.70 10.40 12.01
N LYS A 7 0.83 9.69 13.14
CA LYS A 7 1.31 8.29 13.19
C LYS A 7 0.25 7.26 13.61
N VAL A 8 -0.92 7.69 14.10
CA VAL A 8 -1.93 6.78 14.64
C VAL A 8 -3.22 6.89 13.84
N GLY A 9 -3.69 5.75 13.35
CA GLY A 9 -4.99 5.58 12.73
C GLY A 9 -5.88 4.62 13.50
N GLN A 10 -7.16 4.62 13.17
CA GLN A 10 -8.13 3.66 13.67
C GLN A 10 -8.94 3.02 12.53
N VAL A 11 -9.26 1.74 12.69
CA VAL A 11 -10.08 0.97 11.77
C VAL A 11 -11.19 0.28 12.54
N ARG A 12 -12.42 0.37 12.02
CA ARG A 12 -13.54 -0.42 12.53
C ARG A 12 -13.57 -1.76 11.80
N LEU A 13 -13.43 -2.84 12.55
CA LEU A 13 -13.43 -4.20 12.05
C LEU A 13 -14.73 -4.89 12.49
N PRO A 14 -15.31 -5.79 11.65
CA PRO A 14 -16.63 -6.38 11.94
C PRO A 14 -16.73 -7.07 13.29
N LYS A 15 -15.69 -7.80 13.71
CA LYS A 15 -15.69 -8.60 14.96
C LYS A 15 -14.90 -7.97 16.11
N LEU A 16 -13.93 -7.11 15.80
CA LEU A 16 -13.02 -6.53 16.81
C LEU A 16 -13.38 -5.09 17.19
N GLY A 17 -14.39 -4.49 16.54
CA GLY A 17 -14.74 -3.11 16.78
C GLY A 17 -13.66 -2.15 16.31
N ILE A 18 -13.48 -1.04 17.02
CA ILE A 18 -12.48 -0.02 16.67
C ILE A 18 -11.12 -0.45 17.19
N VAL A 19 -10.18 -0.65 16.27
CA VAL A 19 -8.79 -1.00 16.57
C VAL A 19 -7.88 0.12 16.12
N ARG A 20 -6.96 0.52 16.99
CA ARG A 20 -5.92 1.51 16.68
C ARG A 20 -4.70 0.81 16.10
N PHE A 21 -4.04 1.47 15.17
CA PHE A 21 -2.82 0.97 14.54
C PHE A 21 -1.85 2.10 14.25
N THR A 22 -0.57 1.74 14.17
CA THR A 22 0.48 2.66 13.71
C THR A 22 0.43 2.74 12.18
N LYS A 23 0.22 3.95 11.67
CA LYS A 23 0.12 4.23 10.24
C LYS A 23 1.52 4.22 9.61
N SER A 24 1.75 3.35 8.63
CA SER A 24 2.96 3.34 7.82
C SER A 24 2.86 4.23 6.57
N LYS A 25 1.65 4.42 6.03
CA LYS A 25 1.38 5.22 4.83
C LYS A 25 0.03 5.93 4.92
N GLU A 26 -0.07 7.10 4.30
CA GLU A 26 -1.36 7.74 3.99
C GLU A 26 -2.25 6.79 3.17
N LEU A 27 -3.54 6.78 3.48
CA LEU A 27 -4.51 5.99 2.73
C LEU A 27 -5.18 6.90 1.71
N GLU A 28 -5.02 6.54 0.44
CA GLU A 28 -5.66 7.24 -0.67
C GLU A 28 -6.88 6.44 -1.13
N GLY A 29 -7.93 7.14 -1.55
CA GLY A 29 -9.10 6.52 -2.16
C GLY A 29 -9.98 5.69 -1.22
N ARG A 30 -10.74 4.75 -1.80
CA ARG A 30 -11.74 3.94 -1.08
C ARG A 30 -11.16 2.59 -0.68
N ILE A 31 -11.21 2.26 0.61
CA ILE A 31 -10.79 0.94 1.10
C ILE A 31 -11.77 -0.12 0.60
N ARG A 32 -11.25 -1.17 -0.06
CA ARG A 32 -12.02 -2.36 -0.48
C ARG A 32 -11.86 -3.52 0.48
N HIS A 33 -10.61 -3.80 0.85
CA HIS A 33 -10.28 -4.94 1.70
C HIS A 33 -9.27 -4.54 2.77
N VAL A 34 -9.39 -5.18 3.93
CA VAL A 34 -8.43 -5.08 5.02
C VAL A 34 -8.02 -6.49 5.41
N THR A 35 -6.73 -6.76 5.39
CA THR A 35 -6.14 -8.02 5.81
C THR A 35 -5.45 -7.82 7.16
N ILE A 36 -5.71 -8.71 8.11
CA ILE A 36 -5.05 -8.73 9.41
C ILE A 36 -4.12 -9.93 9.44
N SER A 37 -2.87 -9.72 9.82
CA SER A 37 -1.88 -10.80 9.93
C SER A 37 -1.08 -10.68 11.22
N LYS A 38 -0.56 -11.81 11.71
CA LYS A 38 0.36 -11.86 12.85
C LYS A 38 1.71 -12.38 12.36
N LYS A 39 2.79 -11.64 12.61
CA LYS A 39 4.15 -12.02 12.22
C LYS A 39 5.14 -11.57 13.29
N CYS A 40 6.11 -12.41 13.63
CA CYS A 40 7.13 -12.10 14.65
C CYS A 40 6.56 -11.58 15.99
N GLY A 41 5.41 -12.11 16.43
CA GLY A 41 4.73 -11.67 17.66
C GLY A 41 3.79 -10.49 17.50
N GLU A 42 3.96 -9.69 16.45
CA GLU A 42 3.23 -8.44 16.22
C GLU A 42 2.03 -8.63 15.27
N TRP A 43 1.04 -7.75 15.42
CA TRP A 43 -0.14 -7.70 14.55
C TRP A 43 -0.01 -6.58 13.52
N TYR A 44 -0.39 -6.88 12.28
CA TYR A 44 -0.35 -5.97 11.16
C TYR A 44 -1.70 -5.87 10.48
N THR A 45 -1.95 -4.71 9.88
CA THR A 45 -3.10 -4.44 9.03
C THR A 45 -2.62 -3.95 7.67
N ALA A 46 -3.09 -4.58 6.61
CA ALA A 46 -2.85 -4.17 5.23
C ALA A 46 -4.18 -3.81 4.59
N SER A 47 -4.27 -2.62 4.01
CA SER A 47 -5.48 -2.14 3.34
C SER A 47 -5.25 -2.02 1.85
N SER A 48 -6.18 -2.57 1.06
CA SER A 48 -6.22 -2.40 -0.38
C SER A 48 -7.25 -1.33 -0.70
N CYS A 49 -6.80 -0.27 -1.35
CA CYS A 49 -7.64 0.87 -1.70
C CYS A 49 -7.78 1.00 -3.20
N GLU A 50 -9.00 1.29 -3.65
CA GLU A 50 -9.25 1.80 -4.99
C GLU A 50 -8.91 3.29 -5.01
N VAL A 51 -7.88 3.62 -5.78
CA VAL A 51 -7.43 5.00 -5.99
C VAL A 51 -7.73 5.37 -7.43
N ASN A 52 -8.44 6.48 -7.63
CA ASN A 52 -8.55 7.06 -8.97
C ASN A 52 -7.23 7.76 -9.27
N ARG A 53 -6.40 7.14 -10.11
CA ARG A 53 -5.13 7.69 -10.54
C ARG A 53 -5.13 7.81 -12.05
N HIS A 54 -4.63 8.94 -12.55
CA HIS A 54 -4.44 9.13 -13.98
C HIS A 54 -3.51 8.03 -14.50
N ILE A 55 -4.04 7.19 -15.39
CA ILE A 55 -3.24 6.22 -16.14
C ILE A 55 -2.45 7.03 -17.17
N PRO A 56 -1.10 7.04 -17.12
CA PRO A 56 -0.32 7.70 -18.15
C PRO A 56 -0.75 7.20 -19.52
N LYS A 57 -0.81 8.09 -20.52
CA LYS A 57 -1.08 7.68 -21.90
C LYS A 57 -0.07 6.61 -22.30
N GLU A 58 -0.54 5.61 -23.06
CA GLU A 58 0.35 4.61 -23.64
C GLU A 58 1.48 5.32 -24.38
N ILE A 59 2.70 5.08 -23.94
CA ILE A 59 3.89 5.59 -24.60
C ILE A 59 4.15 4.61 -25.74
N THR A 60 3.92 5.03 -26.99
CA THR A 60 4.28 4.29 -28.20
C THR A 60 5.80 4.34 -28.44
N GLN A 61 6.60 4.02 -27.43
CA GLN A 61 8.03 3.80 -27.55
C GLN A 61 8.28 2.30 -27.76
N SER A 62 9.41 1.98 -28.40
CA SER A 62 9.89 0.61 -28.58
C SER A 62 9.93 -0.13 -27.23
N ALA A 63 9.79 -1.46 -27.24
CA ALA A 63 9.89 -2.27 -26.02
C ALA A 63 11.18 -1.94 -25.27
N ILE A 64 11.08 -1.51 -24.01
CA ILE A 64 12.22 -1.25 -23.12
C ILE A 64 12.46 -2.51 -22.29
N GLY A 65 13.68 -3.03 -22.34
CA GLY A 65 14.13 -4.10 -21.46
C GLY A 65 14.60 -3.55 -20.12
N ILE A 66 14.20 -4.16 -19.00
CA ILE A 66 14.75 -3.83 -17.66
C ILE A 66 15.60 -5.02 -17.22
N ASP A 67 16.92 -4.85 -17.23
CA ASP A 67 17.87 -5.83 -16.70
C ASP A 67 18.21 -5.51 -15.23
N ARG A 68 18.28 -6.55 -14.39
CA ARG A 68 18.54 -6.43 -12.94
C ARG A 68 19.87 -7.09 -12.59
N GLY A 69 20.89 -6.27 -12.33
CA GLY A 69 22.24 -6.74 -12.03
C GLY A 69 22.64 -6.60 -10.55
N ILE A 70 23.73 -7.27 -10.18
CA ILE A 70 24.35 -7.17 -8.85
C ILE A 70 25.13 -5.87 -8.72
N LYS A 71 25.88 -5.48 -9.77
CA LYS A 71 26.63 -4.21 -9.81
C LYS A 71 25.72 -3.01 -10.11
N THR A 72 24.74 -3.21 -10.98
CA THR A 72 23.78 -2.20 -11.40
C THR A 72 22.38 -2.72 -11.13
N PHE A 73 21.67 -2.09 -10.17
CA PHE A 73 20.36 -2.58 -9.70
C PHE A 73 19.32 -2.71 -10.81
N ALA A 74 19.27 -1.72 -11.71
CA ALA A 74 18.39 -1.73 -12.89
C ALA A 74 19.04 -0.96 -14.04
N GLN A 75 19.08 -1.56 -15.22
CA GLN A 75 19.51 -0.90 -16.47
C GLN A 75 18.40 -1.02 -17.51
N CYS A 76 18.09 0.08 -18.19
CA CYS A 76 17.09 0.14 -19.25
C CYS A 76 17.79 0.20 -20.62
N SER A 77 17.34 -0.60 -21.57
CA SER A 77 17.81 -0.64 -22.97
C SER A 77 16.67 -0.53 -23.95
#